data_AF-A0A433D982-F1
#
_entry.id   AF-A0A433D982-F1
#
_cell.length_a   1.000
_cell.length_b   1.000
_cell.length_c   1.000
_cell.angle_alpha   90.00
_cell.angle_beta   90.00
_cell.angle_gamma   90.00
#
_symmetry.space_group_name_H-M   'P 1'
#
loop_
_entity.id
_entity.type
_entity.pdbx_description
1 polymer ?
#
loop_
_entity_poly.entity_id
_entity_poly.type
_entity_poly.pdbx_seq_one_letter_code
_entity_poly.pdbx_strand_id
1 'polypeptide(L)' 'MGLTHATFLRNSKGMDIGLEAGKIWYRILSGVLDFYFFLGPMPAEAAAQYMDIIGRPQFVPRWALGFHQCR' A
#
# COMPACT_ATOMS: atom_id res chain seq x y z
N MET A 1 7.72 22.08 1.22
CA MET A 1 7.19 20.82 0.68
C MET A 1 7.64 19.71 1.61
N GLY A 2 6.72 18.92 2.18
CA GLY A 2 7.07 17.83 3.09
C GLY A 2 7.66 16.65 2.33
N LEU A 3 8.66 15.99 2.91
CA LEU A 3 9.20 14.73 2.38
C LEU A 3 8.20 13.62 2.63
N THR A 4 7.86 12.85 1.60
CA THR A 4 6.94 11.71 1.70
C THR A 4 7.72 10.40 1.67
N HIS A 5 7.25 9.40 2.42
CA HIS A 5 7.71 8.03 2.30
C HIS A 5 6.52 7.09 2.49
N ALA A 6 6.63 5.87 1.99
CA ALA A 6 5.68 4.80 2.24
C ALA A 6 6.43 3.53 2.65
N THR A 7 5.79 2.69 3.46
CA THR A 7 6.36 1.42 3.93
C THR A 7 5.35 0.32 3.67
N PHE A 8 5.81 -0.81 3.12
CA PHE A 8 4.99 -1.98 2.87
C PHE A 8 5.62 -3.21 3.54
N LEU A 9 4.84 -3.88 4.38
CA LEU A 9 5.19 -5.18 4.94
C LEU A 9 4.54 -6.27 4.08
N ARG A 10 5.36 -7.00 3.33
CA ARG A 10 4.91 -8.09 2.48
C ARG A 10 4.75 -9.38 3.29
N ASN A 11 3.63 -9.50 3.99
CA ASN A 11 3.28 -10.70 4.72
C ASN A 11 1.78 -11.03 4.58
N SER A 12 1.46 -12.29 4.30
CA SER A 12 0.09 -12.77 4.05
C SER A 12 -0.58 -13.38 5.28
N LYS A 13 0.09 -13.37 6.45
CA LYS A 13 -0.44 -13.90 7.71
C LYS A 13 -1.24 -12.83 8.45
N GLY A 14 -2.14 -13.27 9.32
CA GLY A 14 -2.89 -12.38 10.20
C GLY A 14 -1.93 -11.51 11.02
N MET A 15 -2.23 -10.22 11.06
CA MET A 15 -1.44 -9.23 11.78
C MET A 15 -2.32 -8.14 12.38
N ASP A 16 -1.90 -7.65 13.54
CA ASP A 16 -2.42 -6.44 14.17
C ASP A 16 -1.41 -5.30 14.00
N ILE A 17 -1.91 -4.10 13.72
CA ILE A 17 -1.10 -2.89 13.57
C ILE A 17 -1.55 -1.89 14.62
N GLY A 18 -0.63 -1.48 15.49
CA GLY A 18 -0.86 -0.42 16.47
C GLY A 18 -0.17 0.88 16.06
N LEU A 19 -0.87 1.99 16.28
CA LEU A 19 -0.40 3.34 16.00
C LEU A 19 -0.40 4.16 17.29
N GLU A 20 0.76 4.71 17.61
CA GLU A 20 0.98 5.64 18.71
C GLU A 20 1.65 6.90 18.13
N ALA A 21 1.59 8.03 18.84
CA ALA A 21 2.23 9.26 18.38
C ALA A 21 3.73 9.02 18.16
N GLY A 22 4.19 9.08 16.90
CA GLY A 22 5.59 8.86 16.52
C GLY A 22 6.04 7.40 16.45
N LYS A 23 5.15 6.41 16.63
CA LYS A 23 5.51 4.99 16.60
C LYS A 23 4.44 4.13 15.94
N ILE A 24 4.89 3.13 15.18
CA ILE A 24 4.07 2.07 14.63
C ILE A 24 4.65 0.74 15.11
N TRP A 25 3.80 -0.20 15.51
CA TRP A 25 4.23 -1.56 15.84
C TRP A 25 3.37 -2.59 15.11
N TYR A 26 4.01 -3.70 14.72
CA TYR A 26 3.39 -4.80 13.98
C TYR A 26 3.43 -6.06 14.84
N ARG A 27 2.26 -6.69 15.07
CA ARG A 27 2.17 -8.00 15.72
C ARG A 27 1.68 -9.03 14.71
N ILE A 28 2.54 -9.96 14.32
CA ILE A 28 2.28 -10.93 13.26
C ILE A 28 2.31 -12.33 13.85
N LEU A 29 1.37 -13.18 13.44
CA LEU A 29 1.26 -14.55 13.97
C LEU A 29 2.40 -15.48 13.53
N SER A 30 2.83 -15.39 12.26
CA SER A 30 3.90 -16.21 11.69
C SER A 30 4.45 -15.61 10.37
N GLY A 31 5.45 -16.26 9.77
CA GLY A 31 6.03 -15.84 8.49
C GLY A 31 7.31 -15.02 8.68
N VAL A 32 7.64 -14.21 7.68
CA VAL A 32 8.87 -13.42 7.62
C VAL A 32 8.53 -11.93 7.65
N LEU A 33 9.45 -11.13 8.21
CA LEU A 33 9.39 -9.67 8.15
C LEU A 33 10.08 -9.19 6.86
N ASP A 34 9.31 -9.08 5.77
CA ASP A 34 9.79 -8.57 4.48
C ASP A 34 9.29 -7.14 4.25
N PHE A 35 10.14 -6.14 4.54
CA PHE A 35 9.79 -4.72 4.46
C PHE A 35 10.34 -4.05 3.20
N TYR A 36 9.49 -3.23 2.57
CA TYR A 36 9.84 -2.36 1.45
C TYR A 36 9.62 -0.91 1.87
N PHE A 37 10.62 -0.06 1.61
CA PHE A 37 10.57 1.37 1.88
C PHE A 37 10.61 2.14 0.55
N PHE A 38 9.65 3.03 0.37
CA PHE A 38 9.49 3.88 -0.81
C PHE A 38 9.81 5.31 -0.43
N LEU A 39 10.76 5.92 -1.13
CA LEU A 39 11.36 7.21 -0.77
C LEU A 39 11.04 8.31 -1.80
N GLY A 40 9.99 8.14 -2.60
CA GLY A 40 9.50 9.16 -3.51
C GLY A 40 9.13 10.44 -2.75
N PRO A 41 9.81 11.59 -2.97
CA PRO A 41 9.57 12.82 -2.22
C PRO A 41 8.12 13.32 -2.34
N MET A 42 7.44 13.01 -3.45
CA MET A 42 6.03 13.29 -3.65
C MET A 42 5.15 12.05 -3.39
N PRO A 43 3.92 12.22 -2.86
CA PRO A 43 3.00 11.10 -2.63
C PRO A 43 2.71 10.26 -3.88
N ALA A 44 2.59 10.91 -5.05
CA ALA A 44 2.38 10.23 -6.32
C ALA A 44 3.56 9.33 -6.71
N GLU A 45 4.79 9.74 -6.40
CA GLU A 45 6.00 8.96 -6.70
C GLU A 45 6.14 7.76 -5.76
N ALA A 46 5.86 7.95 -4.46
CA ALA A 46 5.85 6.84 -3.51
C ALA A 46 4.78 5.78 -3.89
N ALA A 47 3.60 6.23 -4.34
CA ALA A 47 2.56 5.34 -4.85
C ALA A 47 2.99 4.62 -6.14
N ALA A 48 3.68 5.32 -7.06
CA ALA A 48 4.22 4.70 -8.28
C ALA A 48 5.26 3.61 -7.97
N GLN A 49 6.20 3.89 -7.07
CA GLN A 49 7.20 2.92 -6.63
C GLN A 49 6.56 1.69 -5.96
N TYR A 50 5.50 1.89 -5.16
CA TYR A 50 4.73 0.79 -4.59
C TYR A 50 4.07 -0.08 -5.66
N MET A 51 3.42 0.54 -6.67
CA MET A 51 2.77 -0.17 -7.77
C MET A 51 3.75 -0.98 -8.62
N ASP A 52 5.00 -0.53 -8.76
CA ASP A 52 6.02 -1.30 -9.50
C ASP A 52 6.42 -2.60 -8.78
N ILE A 53 6.20 -2.70 -7.46
CA ILE A 53 6.45 -3.93 -6.68
C ILE A 53 5.22 -4.84 -6.60
N ILE A 54 4.05 -4.28 -6.29
CA ILE A 54 2.83 -5.09 -6.09
C ILE A 54 2.09 -5.40 -7.40
N GLY A 55 2.42 -4.71 -8.48
CA GLY A 55 1.73 -4.79 -9.76
C GLY A 55 0.88 -3.54 -10.02
N ARG A 56 0.87 -3.12 -11.29
CA ARG A 56 0.11 -1.95 -11.74
C ARG A 56 -1.39 -2.27 -11.82
N PRO A 57 -2.27 -1.30 -11.53
CA PRO A 57 -3.71 -1.46 -11.70
C PRO A 57 -4.08 -1.91 -13.12
N GLN A 58 -5.08 -2.78 -13.21
CA GLN A 58 -5.60 -3.24 -14.49
C GLN A 58 -6.33 -2.10 -15.22
N PHE A 59 -6.22 -2.10 -16.55
CA PHE A 59 -7.00 -1.18 -17.37
C PHE A 59 -8.47 -1.60 -17.38
N VAL A 60 -9.37 -0.65 -17.09
CA VAL A 60 -10.81 -0.91 -17.11
C VAL A 60 -11.41 -0.54 -18.47
N PRO A 61 -12.35 -1.34 -19.01
CA PRO A 61 -13.00 -1.01 -20.26
C PRO A 61 -13.89 0.23 -20.08
N ARG A 62 -14.04 1.03 -21.15
CA ARG A 62 -14.73 2.34 -21.07
C ARG A 62 -16.15 2.27 -20.52
N TRP A 63 -16.91 1.21 -20.82
CA TRP A 63 -18.27 1.02 -20.31
C TRP A 63 -18.33 0.81 -18.80
N ALA A 64 -17.26 0.31 -18.18
CA ALA A 64 -17.19 0.14 -16.72
C ALA A 64 -17.11 1.49 -15.97
N LEU A 65 -16.80 2.58 -16.67
CA LEU A 65 -16.82 3.95 -16.13
C LEU A 65 -18.22 4.59 -16.15
N GLY A 66 -19.24 3.90 -16.69
CA GLY A 66 -20.62 4.34 -16.71
C GLY A 66 -21.34 4.16 -15.37
N PHE A 67 -22.65 4.42 -15.37
CA PHE A 67 -23.51 4.18 -14.20
C PHE A 67 -23.81 2.68 -14.02
N HIS A 68 -23.74 2.19 -12.78
CA HIS A 68 -24.05 0.80 -12.43
C HIS A 68 -25.28 0.73 -11.52
N GLN A 69 -26.26 -0.10 -11.86
CA GLN A 69 -27.41 -0.44 -11.01
C GLN A 69 -27.39 -1.94 -10.71
N CYS A 70 -27.52 -2.31 -9.44
CA CYS A 70 -27.68 -3.69 -8.98
C CYS A 70 -28.76 -3.73 -7.89
N ARG A 71 -29.46 -4.85 -7.74
CA ARG A 71 -30.35 -5.15 -6.61
C ARG A 71 -30.02 -6.52 -6.07
#